data_AF-A0A6I6JTU3-F1
#
_entry.id   AF-A0A6I6JTU3-F1
#
_cell.length_a   1.000
_cell.length_b   1.000
_cell.length_c   1.000
_cell.angle_alpha   90.00
_cell.angle_beta   90.00
_cell.angle_gamma   90.00
#
_symmetry.space_group_name_H-M   'P 1'
#
loop_
_entity.id
_entity.type
_entity.pdbx_description
1 polymer ?
#
loop_
_entity_poly.entity_id
_entity_poly.type
_entity_poly.pdbx_seq_one_letter_code
_entity_poly.pdbx_strand_id
1 'polypeptide(L)'
;MKSTEVNNSIIGKRCKCIFTGMMVTGVIEEITKDQHAAHVKVRFDEPHVWGNEQFEYNWSFARLSDGFGSLRYLEIIDDKYQTIRVFFSKTIREIDRDFVRDYTKWQRVNLKEWVDNYESSRFTQISECSTIITSDDTVHLIEWLKRNIQVKSIEELI
;
A
#
# COMPACT_ATOMS: atom_id res chain seq x y z
N MET A 1 6.96 15.59 -2.43
CA MET A 1 5.66 15.56 -1.73
C MET A 1 5.70 16.51 -0.54
N LYS A 2 4.58 17.12 -0.16
CA LYS A 2 4.40 17.98 1.02
C LYS A 2 3.78 17.20 2.18
N SER A 3 3.99 17.67 3.40
CA SER A 3 3.42 17.05 4.62
C SER A 3 1.88 17.07 4.65
N THR A 4 1.24 18.00 3.95
CA THR A 4 -0.22 18.09 3.81
C THR A 4 -0.80 17.00 2.91
N GLU A 5 0.00 16.43 2.02
CA GLU A 5 -0.42 15.39 1.08
C GLU A 5 -0.31 13.99 1.70
N VAL A 6 0.37 13.85 2.85
CA VAL A 6 0.53 12.58 3.55
C VAL A 6 -0.77 12.17 4.23
N ASN A 7 -1.45 11.19 3.63
CA ASN A 7 -2.68 10.58 4.13
C ASN A 7 -2.77 9.12 3.65
N ASN A 8 -3.76 8.35 4.13
CA ASN A 8 -3.82 6.91 3.84
C ASN A 8 -3.95 6.57 2.34
N SER A 9 -4.37 7.51 1.48
CA SER A 9 -4.49 7.29 0.02
C SER A 9 -3.18 7.01 -0.68
N ILE A 10 -2.05 7.42 -0.10
CA ILE A 10 -0.75 7.21 -0.72
C ILE A 10 -0.15 5.84 -0.41
N ILE A 11 -0.67 5.11 0.60
CA ILE A 11 -0.19 3.77 0.94
C ILE A 11 -0.48 2.83 -0.23
N GLY A 12 0.50 2.00 -0.59
CA GLY A 12 0.44 1.09 -1.73
C GLY A 12 0.89 1.70 -3.06
N LYS A 13 0.96 3.04 -3.18
CA LYS A 13 1.42 3.71 -4.40
C LYS A 13 2.93 3.52 -4.62
N ARG A 14 3.35 3.42 -5.88
CA ARG A 14 4.78 3.47 -6.23
C ARG A 14 5.28 4.88 -6.03
N CYS A 15 6.51 4.98 -5.55
CA CYS A 15 7.19 6.25 -5.46
C CYS A 15 8.66 6.13 -5.80
N LYS A 16 9.26 7.28 -6.09
CA LYS A 16 10.69 7.53 -5.97
C LYS A 16 10.91 8.24 -4.65
N CYS A 17 11.97 7.89 -3.94
CA CYS A 17 12.42 8.60 -2.75
C CYS A 17 13.95 8.72 -2.76
N ILE A 18 14.49 9.63 -1.95
CA ILE A 18 15.94 9.75 -1.78
C ILE A 18 16.43 8.80 -0.69
N PHE A 19 17.51 8.07 -0.96
CA PHE A 19 18.22 7.24 0.00
C PHE A 19 19.72 7.46 -0.20
N THR A 20 20.43 7.89 0.86
CA THR A 20 21.89 8.14 0.87
C THR A 20 22.42 8.94 -0.34
N GLY A 21 21.65 9.92 -0.82
CA GLY A 21 21.99 10.76 -1.97
C GLY A 21 21.61 10.20 -3.35
N MET A 22 21.04 9.01 -3.42
CA MET A 22 20.54 8.38 -4.65
C MET A 22 19.01 8.40 -4.70
N MET A 23 18.44 8.48 -5.90
CA MET A 23 17.00 8.26 -6.10
C MET A 23 16.73 6.78 -6.23
N VAL A 24 15.84 6.27 -5.38
CA VAL A 24 15.45 4.86 -5.28
C VAL A 24 13.95 4.72 -5.50
N THR A 25 13.53 3.67 -6.19
CA THR A 25 12.11 3.33 -6.35
C THR A 25 11.64 2.33 -5.29
N GLY A 26 10.37 2.45 -4.93
CA GLY A 26 9.76 1.58 -3.93
C GLY A 26 8.25 1.77 -3.80
N VAL A 27 7.67 1.07 -2.83
CA VAL A 27 6.26 1.13 -2.49
C VAL A 27 6.10 1.77 -1.12
N ILE A 28 5.15 2.71 -1.01
CA ILE A 28 4.79 3.29 0.29
C ILE A 28 4.05 2.21 1.08
N GLU A 29 4.65 1.78 2.18
CA GLU A 29 4.12 0.70 3.02
C GLU A 29 3.33 1.24 4.21
N GLU A 30 3.82 2.34 4.79
CA GLU A 30 3.32 2.87 6.05
C GLU A 30 3.47 4.40 6.08
N ILE A 31 2.55 5.05 6.79
CA ILE A 31 2.67 6.46 7.15
C ILE A 31 2.48 6.62 8.65
N THR A 32 3.22 7.55 9.24
CA THR A 32 3.07 7.95 10.64
C THR A 32 3.06 9.47 10.70
N LYS A 33 2.13 10.06 11.44
CA LYS A 33 2.06 11.51 11.61
C LYS A 33 1.90 11.83 13.08
N ASP A 34 2.81 12.64 13.60
CA ASP A 34 2.76 13.16 14.96
C ASP A 34 2.54 14.69 14.96
N GLN A 35 2.67 15.33 16.12
CA GLN A 35 2.48 16.77 16.27
C GLN A 35 3.58 17.64 15.62
N HIS A 36 4.70 17.04 15.22
CA HIS A 36 5.90 17.71 14.72
C HIS A 36 6.25 17.35 13.27
N ALA A 37 5.97 16.13 12.83
CA ALA A 37 6.38 15.63 11.51
C ALA A 37 5.39 14.61 10.90
N ALA A 38 5.41 14.54 9.58
CA ALA A 38 4.83 13.44 8.81
C ALA A 38 5.97 12.55 8.29
N HIS A 39 5.80 11.24 8.46
CA HIS A 39 6.75 10.20 8.09
C HIS A 39 6.08 9.23 7.10
N VAL A 40 6.83 8.82 6.08
CA VAL A 40 6.40 7.90 5.04
C VAL A 40 7.48 6.83 4.90
N LYS A 41 7.12 5.58 5.16
CA LYS A 41 8.00 4.42 4.98
C LYS A 41 7.88 3.93 3.55
N VAL A 42 9.01 3.85 2.86
CA VAL A 42 9.12 3.32 1.51
C VAL A 42 9.92 2.03 1.57
N ARG A 43 9.27 0.91 1.24
CA ARG A 43 9.96 -0.37 1.01
C ARG A 43 10.53 -0.35 -0.40
N PHE A 44 11.82 -0.63 -0.53
CA PHE A 44 12.50 -0.62 -1.82
C PHE A 44 12.08 -1.81 -2.69
N ASP A 45 12.24 -1.64 -4.00
CA ASP A 45 12.03 -2.75 -4.94
C ASP A 45 13.08 -3.84 -4.77
N GLU A 46 14.33 -3.39 -4.63
CA GLU A 46 15.48 -4.22 -4.35
C GLU A 46 16.19 -3.66 -3.11
N PRO A 47 16.70 -4.52 -2.20
CA PRO A 47 17.47 -4.04 -1.07
C PRO A 47 18.72 -3.29 -1.51
N HIS A 48 19.04 -2.19 -0.83
CA HIS A 48 20.22 -1.38 -1.12
C HIS A 48 21.28 -1.54 -0.04
N VAL A 49 22.55 -1.67 -0.44
CA VAL A 49 23.67 -1.75 0.49
C VAL A 49 24.25 -0.36 0.72
N TRP A 50 24.47 -0.01 1.99
CA TRP A 50 25.20 1.18 2.37
C TRP A 50 26.20 0.85 3.48
N GLY A 51 27.49 1.01 3.17
CA GLY A 51 28.56 0.50 4.04
C GLY A 51 28.50 -1.02 4.15
N ASN A 52 28.37 -1.51 5.39
CA ASN A 52 28.28 -2.95 5.69
C ASN A 52 26.84 -3.41 5.98
N GLU A 53 25.85 -2.56 5.74
CA GLU A 53 24.45 -2.83 6.06
C GLU A 53 23.59 -2.88 4.79
N GLN A 54 22.58 -3.74 4.81
CA GLN A 54 21.58 -3.88 3.75
C GLN A 54 20.26 -3.30 4.23
N PHE A 55 19.69 -2.41 3.44
CA PHE A 55 18.47 -1.68 3.73
C PHE A 55 17.36 -2.13 2.79
N GLU A 56 16.25 -2.58 3.35
CA GLU A 56 15.05 -2.96 2.59
C GLU A 56 14.03 -1.82 2.48
N TYR A 57 14.19 -0.79 3.31
CA TYR A 57 13.29 0.37 3.34
C TYR A 57 14.00 1.63 3.83
N ASN A 58 13.35 2.78 3.62
CA ASN A 58 13.75 4.05 4.21
C ASN A 58 12.53 4.86 4.67
N TRP A 59 12.75 5.72 5.67
CA TRP A 59 11.77 6.69 6.12
C TRP A 59 12.04 8.06 5.48
N SER A 60 11.08 8.55 4.70
CA SER A 60 11.03 9.94 4.28
C SER A 60 10.21 10.76 5.27
N PHE A 61 10.66 11.96 5.63
CA PHE A 61 9.92 12.80 6.58
C PHE A 61 9.84 14.27 6.15
N ALA A 62 8.82 14.96 6.64
CA ALA A 62 8.74 16.43 6.61
C ALA A 62 8.23 16.96 7.94
N ARG A 63 8.93 17.96 8.49
CA ARG A 63 8.43 18.75 9.61
C ARG A 63 7.14 19.47 9.23
N LEU A 64 6.16 19.47 10.11
CA LEU A 64 4.88 20.14 9.90
C LEU A 64 5.01 21.67 9.94
N SER A 65 5.99 22.21 10.67
CA SER A 65 6.20 23.65 10.84
C SER A 65 6.66 24.37 9.57
N ASP A 66 7.52 23.73 8.76
CA ASP A 66 8.19 24.38 7.63
C ASP A 66 8.43 23.47 6.41
N GLY A 67 7.98 22.21 6.46
CA GLY A 67 8.19 21.24 5.37
C GLY A 67 9.64 20.82 5.18
N PHE A 68 10.52 21.04 6.16
CA PHE A 68 11.91 20.56 6.09
C PHE A 68 11.99 19.05 6.24
N GLY A 69 12.82 18.40 5.41
CA GLY A 69 13.06 16.96 5.45
C GLY A 69 13.10 16.31 4.06
N SER A 70 13.35 15.01 4.04
CA SER A 70 13.54 14.19 2.83
C SER A 70 12.26 13.96 2.02
N LEU A 71 11.08 14.13 2.59
CA LEU A 71 9.79 13.93 1.90
C LEU A 71 9.61 14.85 0.67
N ARG A 72 10.32 15.98 0.62
CA ARG A 72 10.33 16.85 -0.56
C ARG A 72 10.80 16.13 -1.83
N TYR A 73 11.66 15.13 -1.69
CA TYR A 73 12.18 14.29 -2.78
C TYR A 73 11.31 13.06 -3.04
N LEU A 74 10.26 12.83 -2.26
CA LEU A 74 9.32 11.75 -2.50
C LEU A 74 8.35 12.16 -3.61
N GLU A 75 8.29 11.36 -4.67
CA GLU A 75 7.42 11.56 -5.83
C GLU A 75 6.65 10.27 -6.10
N ILE A 76 5.32 10.35 -6.18
CA ILE A 76 4.50 9.22 -6.63
C ILE A 76 4.65 9.12 -8.15
N ILE A 77 5.01 7.93 -8.65
CA ILE A 77 5.31 7.71 -10.07
C ILE A 77 4.26 6.86 -10.78
N ASP A 78 3.15 6.58 -10.11
CA ASP A 78 2.15 5.62 -10.55
C ASP A 78 0.75 6.17 -10.28
N ASP A 79 0.44 7.25 -11.00
CA ASP A 79 -0.83 7.98 -10.96
C ASP A 79 -1.96 7.28 -11.72
N LYS A 80 -1.62 6.32 -12.58
CA LYS A 80 -2.58 5.49 -13.32
C LYS A 80 -3.33 4.50 -12.43
N TYR A 81 -2.75 4.16 -11.28
CA TYR A 81 -3.32 3.18 -10.37
C TYR A 81 -4.17 3.88 -9.32
N GLN A 82 -5.39 3.41 -9.20
CA GLN A 82 -6.32 3.88 -8.20
C GLN A 82 -6.14 3.04 -6.93
N THR A 83 -6.36 3.68 -5.78
CA THR A 83 -6.21 3.03 -4.49
C THR A 83 -7.55 3.04 -3.77
N ILE A 84 -7.97 1.87 -3.30
CA ILE A 84 -9.21 1.69 -2.55
C ILE A 84 -8.90 1.10 -1.19
N ARG A 85 -9.66 1.52 -0.19
CA ARG A 85 -9.70 0.89 1.12
C ARG A 85 -10.93 0.01 1.21
N VAL A 86 -10.74 -1.25 1.51
CA VAL A 86 -11.82 -2.22 1.64
C VAL A 86 -11.98 -2.61 3.10
N PHE A 87 -13.21 -2.52 3.60
CA PHE A 87 -13.60 -2.99 4.92
C PHE A 87 -14.43 -4.25 4.78
N PHE A 88 -13.97 -5.34 5.36
CA PHE A 88 -14.64 -6.63 5.30
C PHE A 88 -15.54 -6.85 6.52
N SER A 89 -16.58 -7.67 6.34
CA SER A 89 -17.45 -8.11 7.44
C SER A 89 -16.83 -9.22 8.28
N LYS A 90 -15.84 -9.93 7.72
CA LYS A 90 -15.04 -10.97 8.37
C LYS A 90 -13.59 -10.51 8.48
N THR A 91 -12.84 -11.12 9.38
CA THR A 91 -11.38 -10.94 9.41
C THR A 91 -10.74 -11.49 8.14
N ILE A 92 -9.61 -10.93 7.72
CA ILE A 92 -8.82 -11.41 6.57
C ILE A 92 -8.42 -12.88 6.80
N ARG A 93 -8.12 -13.27 8.04
CA ARG A 93 -7.84 -14.67 8.39
C ARG A 93 -9.02 -15.61 8.13
N GLU A 94 -10.25 -15.16 8.36
CA GLU A 94 -11.44 -15.95 8.05
C GLU A 94 -11.70 -16.01 6.55
N ILE A 95 -11.47 -14.92 5.83
CA ILE A 95 -11.55 -14.90 4.37
C ILE A 95 -10.54 -15.90 3.79
N ASP A 96 -9.29 -15.89 4.26
CA ASP A 96 -8.25 -16.80 3.79
C ASP A 96 -8.61 -18.27 4.07
N ARG A 97 -9.30 -18.56 5.18
CA ARG A 97 -9.84 -19.91 5.42
C ARG A 97 -10.90 -20.32 4.40
N ASP A 98 -11.73 -19.38 3.95
CA ASP A 98 -12.73 -19.65 2.91
C ASP A 98 -12.04 -19.94 1.55
N PHE A 99 -10.91 -19.27 1.24
CA PHE A 99 -10.08 -19.59 0.07
C PHE A 99 -9.52 -21.01 0.10
N VAL A 100 -8.99 -21.44 1.25
CA VAL A 100 -8.45 -22.80 1.41
C VAL A 100 -9.54 -23.86 1.34
N ARG A 101 -10.72 -23.61 1.94
CA ARG A 101 -11.85 -24.55 1.93
C ARG A 101 -12.38 -24.81 0.52
N ASP A 102 -12.51 -23.75 -0.27
CA ASP A 102 -13.04 -23.81 -1.63
C ASP A 102 -11.92 -23.66 -2.68
N TYR A 103 -10.78 -24.32 -2.48
CA TYR A 103 -9.62 -24.20 -3.38
C TYR A 103 -9.95 -24.53 -4.85
N THR A 104 -10.89 -25.46 -5.09
CA THR A 104 -11.34 -25.81 -6.44
C THR A 104 -11.99 -24.65 -7.18
N LYS A 105 -12.61 -23.71 -6.45
CA LYS A 105 -13.23 -22.50 -6.99
C LYS A 105 -12.20 -21.39 -7.19
N TRP A 106 -11.33 -21.16 -6.21
CA TRP A 106 -10.48 -19.97 -6.17
C TRP A 106 -9.08 -20.19 -6.78
N GLN A 107 -8.58 -21.42 -6.76
CA GLN A 107 -7.24 -21.81 -7.22
C GLN A 107 -6.09 -20.96 -6.64
N ARG A 108 -6.32 -20.38 -5.45
CA ARG A 108 -5.41 -19.51 -4.70
C ARG A 108 -5.59 -19.80 -3.21
N VAL A 109 -4.57 -19.57 -2.41
CA VAL A 109 -4.55 -19.97 -0.99
C VAL A 109 -5.01 -18.86 -0.04
N ASN A 110 -5.05 -17.60 -0.47
CA ASN A 110 -5.53 -16.47 0.33
C ASN A 110 -5.94 -15.27 -0.54
N LEU A 111 -6.59 -14.28 0.08
CA LEU A 111 -7.04 -13.07 -0.62
C LEU A 111 -5.88 -12.24 -1.16
N LYS A 112 -4.76 -12.16 -0.42
CA LYS A 112 -3.57 -11.41 -0.85
C LYS A 112 -3.03 -11.95 -2.16
N GLU A 113 -2.84 -13.27 -2.25
CA GLU A 113 -2.35 -13.94 -3.44
C GLU A 113 -3.32 -13.78 -4.61
N TRP A 114 -4.63 -13.85 -4.36
CA TRP A 114 -5.62 -13.60 -5.40
C TRP A 114 -5.51 -12.19 -5.97
N VAL A 115 -5.44 -11.17 -5.10
CA VAL A 115 -5.30 -9.76 -5.53
C VAL A 115 -3.97 -9.51 -6.20
N ASP A 116 -2.85 -9.97 -5.66
CA ASP A 116 -1.52 -9.73 -6.23
C ASP A 116 -1.30 -10.44 -7.58
N ASN A 117 -2.13 -11.44 -7.91
CA ASN A 117 -2.14 -12.09 -9.24
C ASN A 117 -3.21 -11.52 -10.17
N TYR A 118 -4.09 -10.65 -9.67
CA TYR A 118 -5.09 -9.97 -10.50
C TYR A 118 -4.44 -8.74 -11.14
N GLU A 119 -4.06 -8.89 -12.40
CA GLU A 119 -3.41 -7.84 -13.19
C GLU A 119 -2.18 -7.26 -12.45
N SER A 120 -1.97 -5.94 -12.51
CA SER A 120 -0.87 -5.27 -11.80
C SER A 120 -1.31 -4.76 -10.41
N SER A 121 -2.20 -5.49 -9.74
CA SER A 121 -2.77 -5.09 -8.46
C SER A 121 -1.88 -5.44 -7.28
N ARG A 122 -2.05 -4.72 -6.17
CA ARG A 122 -1.28 -4.91 -4.93
C ARG A 122 -2.17 -4.88 -3.72
N PHE A 123 -1.95 -5.81 -2.80
CA PHE A 123 -2.66 -5.91 -1.53
C PHE A 123 -1.78 -5.55 -0.33
N THR A 124 -2.22 -4.57 0.45
CA THR A 124 -1.57 -4.14 1.70
C THR A 124 -2.56 -4.22 2.85
N GLN A 125 -2.39 -5.20 3.73
CA GLN A 125 -3.23 -5.33 4.91
C GLN A 125 -2.95 -4.20 5.91
N ILE A 126 -4.01 -3.52 6.38
CA ILE A 126 -3.91 -2.41 7.35
C ILE A 126 -4.44 -2.81 8.73
N SER A 127 -5.45 -3.69 8.79
CA SER A 127 -5.96 -4.22 10.05
C SER A 127 -6.49 -5.64 9.89
N GLU A 128 -7.07 -6.23 10.94
CA GLU A 128 -7.66 -7.58 10.84
C GLU A 128 -8.81 -7.66 9.84
N CYS A 129 -9.56 -6.57 9.61
CA CYS A 129 -10.73 -6.54 8.73
C CYS A 129 -10.62 -5.46 7.64
N SER A 130 -9.45 -4.84 7.45
CA SER A 130 -9.29 -3.81 6.41
C SER A 130 -7.98 -3.96 5.65
N THR A 131 -8.06 -3.65 4.36
CA THR A 131 -6.93 -3.69 3.43
C THR A 131 -6.97 -2.46 2.53
N ILE A 132 -5.80 -2.13 1.99
CA ILE A 132 -5.63 -1.18 0.90
C ILE A 132 -5.27 -1.99 -0.34
N ILE A 133 -6.01 -1.76 -1.42
CA ILE A 133 -5.76 -2.38 -2.72
C ILE A 133 -5.46 -1.28 -3.72
N THR A 134 -4.35 -1.41 -4.43
CA THR A 134 -3.95 -0.50 -5.50
C THR A 134 -3.98 -1.27 -6.81
N SER A 135 -4.74 -0.79 -7.80
CA SER A 135 -4.97 -1.46 -9.09
C SER A 135 -5.19 -0.44 -10.19
N ASP A 136 -4.85 -0.78 -11.43
CA ASP A 136 -5.20 -0.05 -12.65
C ASP A 136 -6.66 -0.30 -13.08
N ASP A 137 -7.30 -1.34 -12.54
CA ASP A 137 -8.71 -1.67 -12.75
C ASP A 137 -9.46 -1.93 -11.43
N THR A 138 -9.67 -0.86 -10.68
CA THR A 138 -10.45 -0.91 -9.42
C THR A 138 -11.92 -1.25 -9.66
N VAL A 139 -12.48 -0.98 -10.84
CA VAL A 139 -13.90 -1.20 -11.14
C VAL A 139 -14.23 -2.69 -11.11
N HIS A 140 -13.52 -3.49 -11.91
CA HIS A 140 -13.74 -4.94 -11.94
C HIS A 140 -13.34 -5.60 -10.63
N LEU A 141 -12.30 -5.09 -9.97
CA LEU A 141 -11.88 -5.60 -8.66
C LEU A 141 -12.96 -5.38 -7.60
N ILE A 142 -13.58 -4.20 -7.56
CA ILE A 142 -14.71 -3.89 -6.66
C ILE A 142 -15.90 -4.80 -6.94
N GLU A 143 -16.26 -5.01 -8.21
CA GLU A 143 -17.37 -5.89 -8.59
C GLU A 143 -17.11 -7.33 -8.14
N TRP A 144 -15.90 -7.83 -8.40
CA TRP A 144 -15.51 -9.17 -7.98
C TRP A 144 -15.57 -9.32 -6.46
N LEU A 145 -15.03 -8.35 -5.71
CA LEU A 145 -15.06 -8.34 -4.25
C LEU A 145 -16.49 -8.37 -3.71
N LYS A 146 -17.38 -7.51 -4.23
CA LYS A 146 -18.78 -7.45 -3.79
C LYS A 146 -19.56 -8.74 -4.11
N ARG A 147 -19.23 -9.41 -5.21
CA ARG A 147 -19.91 -10.65 -5.64
C ARG A 147 -19.45 -11.88 -4.87
N ASN A 148 -18.18 -11.93 -4.50
CA ASN A 148 -17.53 -13.14 -3.98
C ASN A 148 -17.27 -13.09 -2.47
N ILE A 149 -17.13 -11.89 -1.89
CA ILE A 149 -16.71 -11.69 -0.51
C ILE A 149 -17.72 -10.77 0.19
N GLN A 150 -17.95 -11.01 1.49
CA GLN A 150 -18.79 -10.13 2.31
C GLN A 150 -18.03 -8.85 2.65
N VAL A 151 -18.20 -7.83 1.81
CA VAL A 151 -17.65 -6.48 1.99
C VAL A 151 -18.66 -5.61 2.75
N LYS A 152 -18.18 -4.89 3.76
CA LYS A 152 -18.97 -3.93 4.55
C LYS A 152 -19.04 -2.57 3.87
N SER A 153 -17.88 -2.04 3.46
CA SER A 153 -17.76 -0.77 2.74
C SER A 153 -16.47 -0.72 1.94
N ILE A 154 -16.45 0.13 0.92
CA ILE A 154 -15.27 0.44 0.12
C ILE A 154 -15.15 1.96 0.05
N GLU A 155 -13.97 2.47 0.31
CA GLU A 155 -13.63 3.88 0.22
C GLU A 155 -12.60 4.07 -0.90
N GLU A 156 -12.92 4.88 -1.90
CA GLU A 156 -11.94 5.32 -2.88
C GLU A 156 -11.00 6.35 -2.22
N LEU A 157 -9.70 6.06 -2.24
CA LEU A 157 -8.70 6.93 -1.69
C LEU A 157 -8.12 7.78 -2.82
N ILE A 158 -8.68 8.98 -3.00
CA ILE A 158 -8.25 9.98 -3.99
C ILE A 158 -6.99 10.71 -3.47
#